data_AF-A0A350ZY12-F1
#
_entry.id   AF-A0A350ZY12-F1
#
_cell.length_a   1.000
_cell.length_b   1.000
_cell.length_c   1.000
_cell.angle_alpha   90.00
_cell.angle_beta   90.00
_cell.angle_gamma   90.00
#
_symmetry.space_group_name_H-M   'P 1'
#
loop_
_entity.id
_entity.type
_entity.pdbx_description
1 polymer ?
#
loop_
_entity_poly.entity_id
_entity_poly.type
_entity_poly.pdbx_seq_one_letter_code
_entity_poly.pdbx_strand_id
1 'polypeptide(L)'
;RVKPPVFIIVHARRGTTLALRLMDADERFSTFKYYELLLPSLLQKKLVRLAAWIDAHLLGRALERRLQAWEKRKFGPMQHIHKMGLTIPEEDDLLYFNSCASGFWLTKLPYMSELDFFHIDQRPAASRRRMMKFYKECVRRQLYLNGSDRIHLSKNPTYCGRVESLIEAFPDARFVILYRNPHETIPSLLKLLNVGWKLQGNLSEDRIRESNQVMTGLSYESYLHPLTVLERHP
;
A
#
# COMPACT_ATOMS: atom_id res chain seq x y z
N ARG A 1 -10.80 -9.07 -18.45
CA ARG A 1 -11.55 -8.36 -17.38
C ARG A 1 -10.87 -8.67 -16.05
N VAL A 2 -10.96 -7.78 -15.05
CA VAL A 2 -10.43 -8.04 -13.71
C VAL A 2 -11.52 -8.82 -12.95
N LYS A 3 -11.20 -9.98 -12.37
CA LYS A 3 -12.13 -10.68 -11.47
C LYS A 3 -12.36 -9.85 -10.21
N PRO A 4 -13.51 -9.98 -9.51
CA PRO A 4 -13.82 -9.33 -8.23
C PRO A 4 -12.62 -9.23 -7.28
N PRO A 5 -11.93 -8.07 -7.22
CA PRO A 5 -10.75 -7.91 -6.38
C PRO A 5 -11.14 -7.91 -4.89
N VAL A 6 -10.19 -8.26 -4.03
CA VAL A 6 -10.37 -8.22 -2.58
C VAL A 6 -9.49 -7.10 -1.99
N PHE A 7 -10.12 -6.16 -1.31
CA PHE A 7 -9.46 -5.07 -0.61
C PHE A 7 -9.57 -5.26 0.89
N ILE A 8 -8.43 -5.49 1.55
CA ILE A 8 -8.31 -5.46 2.99
C ILE A 8 -8.10 -4.00 3.41
N ILE A 9 -9.14 -3.40 3.99
CA ILE A 9 -9.14 -2.02 4.48
C ILE A 9 -8.95 -2.03 5.99
N VAL A 10 -8.06 -1.17 6.47
CA VAL A 10 -7.64 -1.24 7.86
C VAL A 10 -6.99 0.06 8.33
N HIS A 11 -7.20 0.48 9.58
CA HIS A 11 -6.33 1.51 10.16
C HIS A 11 -4.88 1.02 10.26
N ALA A 12 -3.92 1.94 10.16
CA ALA A 12 -2.50 1.59 10.28
C ALA A 12 -2.20 0.97 11.66
N ARG A 13 -1.06 0.25 11.77
CA ARG A 13 -0.62 -0.44 13.01
C ARG A 13 -1.48 -1.62 13.47
N ARG A 14 -2.34 -2.16 12.60
CA ARG A 14 -2.96 -3.46 12.81
C ARG A 14 -2.10 -4.58 12.23
N GLY A 15 -2.14 -5.77 12.84
CA GLY A 15 -1.43 -7.02 12.45
C GLY A 15 -1.82 -7.60 11.08
N THR A 16 -2.21 -6.72 10.16
CA THR A 16 -2.62 -6.92 8.78
C THR A 16 -1.56 -7.63 7.94
N THR A 17 -0.30 -7.57 8.34
CA THR A 17 0.76 -8.37 7.74
C THR A 17 0.46 -9.87 7.86
N LEU A 18 -0.19 -10.32 8.94
CA LEU A 18 -0.60 -11.72 9.07
C LEU A 18 -1.77 -12.05 8.13
N ALA A 19 -2.82 -11.22 8.12
CA ALA A 19 -3.99 -11.44 7.25
C ALA A 19 -3.59 -11.46 5.75
N LEU A 20 -2.80 -10.47 5.32
CA LEU A 20 -2.27 -10.42 3.96
C LEU A 20 -1.43 -11.66 3.63
N ARG A 21 -0.52 -12.08 4.53
CA ARG A 21 0.32 -13.26 4.31
C ARG A 21 -0.45 -14.56 4.26
N LEU A 22 -1.46 -14.72 5.11
CA LEU A 22 -2.29 -15.92 5.13
C LEU A 22 -3.10 -16.04 3.83
N MET A 23 -3.63 -14.91 3.35
CA MET A 23 -4.37 -14.90 2.08
C MET A 23 -3.45 -14.98 0.86
N ASP A 24 -2.26 -14.37 0.89
CA ASP A 24 -1.28 -14.45 -0.20
C ASP A 24 -0.65 -15.85 -0.34
N ALA A 25 -0.67 -16.67 0.72
CA ALA A 25 -0.26 -18.07 0.66
C ALA A 25 -1.18 -18.94 -0.22
N ASP A 26 -2.38 -18.45 -0.54
CA ASP A 26 -3.32 -19.13 -1.43
C ASP A 26 -3.10 -18.69 -2.89
N GLU A 27 -2.79 -19.65 -3.76
CA GLU A 27 -2.44 -19.43 -5.16
C GLU A 27 -3.54 -18.76 -6.00
N ARG A 28 -4.79 -18.76 -5.51
CA ARG A 28 -5.91 -18.06 -6.13
C ARG A 28 -5.72 -16.55 -6.11
N PHE A 29 -4.91 -16.02 -5.18
CA PHE A 29 -4.67 -14.59 -5.06
C PHE A 29 -3.42 -14.15 -5.84
N SER A 30 -3.43 -12.87 -6.21
CA SER A 30 -2.30 -12.16 -6.80
C SER A 30 -2.15 -10.84 -6.07
N THR A 31 -0.98 -10.64 -5.47
CA THR A 31 -0.58 -9.39 -4.83
C THR A 31 0.48 -8.67 -5.66
N PHE A 32 0.79 -7.43 -5.30
CA PHE A 32 1.98 -6.76 -5.79
C PHE A 32 3.16 -7.01 -4.86
N LYS A 33 4.28 -7.48 -5.42
CA LYS A 33 5.56 -7.48 -4.71
C LYS A 33 6.14 -6.07 -4.69
N TYR A 34 6.95 -5.74 -3.70
CA TYR A 34 7.53 -4.41 -3.57
C TYR A 34 8.23 -3.89 -4.84
N TYR A 35 9.05 -4.71 -5.52
CA TYR A 35 9.70 -4.29 -6.77
C TYR A 35 8.69 -4.00 -7.90
N GLU A 36 7.53 -4.65 -7.90
CA GLU A 36 6.48 -4.50 -8.90
C GLU A 36 5.66 -3.22 -8.70
N LEU A 37 5.68 -2.67 -7.48
CA LEU A 37 5.13 -1.35 -7.15
C LEU A 37 6.03 -0.23 -7.66
N LEU A 38 7.35 -0.41 -7.56
CA LEU A 38 8.35 0.54 -8.09
C LEU A 38 8.40 0.54 -9.63
N LEU A 39 8.12 -0.61 -10.25
CA LEU A 39 8.18 -0.83 -11.69
C LEU A 39 6.81 -1.27 -12.23
N PRO A 40 5.82 -0.36 -12.32
CA PRO A 40 4.44 -0.73 -12.68
C PRO A 40 4.28 -1.14 -14.15
N SER A 41 5.25 -0.84 -15.02
CA SER A 41 5.17 -1.18 -16.44
C SER A 41 5.30 -2.68 -16.68
N LEU A 42 4.47 -3.20 -17.60
CA LEU A 42 4.52 -4.60 -18.03
C LEU A 42 5.89 -4.96 -18.62
N LEU A 43 6.49 -4.06 -19.40
CA LEU A 43 7.80 -4.28 -20.02
C LEU A 43 8.91 -4.35 -18.95
N GLN A 44 8.91 -3.42 -17.99
CA GLN A 44 9.88 -3.42 -16.89
C GLN A 44 9.84 -4.74 -16.12
N LYS A 45 8.64 -5.21 -15.76
CA LYS A 45 8.47 -6.49 -15.05
C LYS A 45 8.94 -7.69 -15.89
N LYS A 46 8.65 -7.72 -17.19
CA LYS A 46 9.14 -8.77 -18.11
C LYS A 46 10.66 -8.76 -18.20
N LEU A 47 11.28 -7.58 -18.28
CA LEU A 47 12.75 -7.45 -18.30
C LEU A 47 13.38 -7.94 -16.99
N VAL A 48 12.81 -7.61 -15.84
CA VAL A 48 13.27 -8.14 -14.54
C VAL A 48 13.16 -9.66 -14.49
N ARG A 49 12.04 -10.24 -14.94
CA ARG A 49 11.87 -11.71 -15.01
C ARG A 49 12.85 -12.36 -15.99
N LEU A 50 13.12 -11.73 -17.14
CA LEU A 50 14.10 -12.21 -18.10
C LEU A 50 15.52 -12.17 -17.53
N ALA A 51 15.90 -11.08 -16.87
CA ALA A 51 17.19 -10.96 -16.20
C ALA A 51 17.36 -12.03 -15.09
N ALA A 52 16.31 -12.26 -14.29
CA ALA A 52 16.31 -13.32 -13.29
C ALA A 52 16.42 -14.72 -13.91
N TRP A 53 15.75 -14.96 -15.04
CA TRP A 53 15.87 -16.21 -15.79
C TRP A 53 17.29 -16.43 -16.32
N ILE A 54 17.91 -15.40 -16.93
CA ILE A 54 19.30 -15.42 -17.40
C ILE A 54 20.25 -15.70 -16.24
N ASP A 55 20.11 -15.00 -15.12
CA ASP A 55 20.97 -15.20 -13.94
C ASP A 55 20.87 -16.63 -13.41
N ALA A 56 19.66 -17.19 -13.36
CA ALA A 56 19.43 -18.55 -12.90
C ALA A 56 20.02 -19.63 -13.82
N HIS A 57 19.97 -19.44 -15.14
CA HIS A 57 20.39 -20.46 -16.11
C HIS A 57 21.84 -20.30 -16.62
N LEU A 58 22.37 -19.08 -16.64
CA LEU A 58 23.68 -18.77 -17.23
C LEU A 58 24.73 -18.32 -16.21
N LEU A 59 24.32 -17.64 -15.13
CA LEU A 59 25.24 -17.05 -14.15
C LEU A 59 25.22 -17.77 -12.79
N GLY A 60 24.49 -18.87 -12.69
CA GLY A 60 24.39 -19.65 -11.46
C GLY A 60 23.82 -18.87 -10.28
N ARG A 61 22.87 -17.97 -10.51
CA ARG A 61 22.21 -17.13 -9.47
C ARG A 61 23.16 -16.16 -8.75
N ALA A 62 24.14 -15.61 -9.46
CA ALA A 62 25.12 -14.70 -8.88
C ALA A 62 24.51 -13.33 -8.54
N LEU A 63 23.66 -12.79 -9.43
CA LEU A 63 22.95 -11.54 -9.20
C LEU A 63 21.93 -11.69 -8.08
N GLU A 64 21.18 -12.79 -8.05
CA GLU A 64 20.23 -13.10 -6.98
C GLU A 64 20.92 -13.11 -5.60
N ARG A 65 22.07 -13.79 -5.48
CA ARG A 65 22.84 -13.83 -4.21
C ARG A 65 23.33 -12.45 -3.79
N ARG A 66 23.81 -11.63 -4.74
CA ARG A 66 24.21 -10.24 -4.45
C ARG A 66 23.02 -9.38 -4.01
N LEU A 67 21.86 -9.56 -4.65
CA LEU A 67 20.65 -8.84 -4.32
C LEU A 67 20.17 -9.21 -2.91
N GLN A 68 20.14 -10.49 -2.56
CA GLN A 68 19.78 -10.96 -1.22
C GLN A 68 20.73 -10.41 -0.15
N ALA A 69 22.04 -10.38 -0.42
CA ALA A 69 23.02 -9.79 0.50
C ALA A 69 22.77 -8.28 0.71
N TRP A 70 22.47 -7.57 -0.36
CA TRP A 70 22.12 -6.15 -0.30
C TRP A 70 20.80 -5.91 0.43
N GLU A 71 19.77 -6.72 0.17
CA GLU A 71 18.48 -6.65 0.86
C GLU A 71 18.65 -6.89 2.36
N LYS A 72 19.45 -7.90 2.74
CA LYS A 72 19.75 -8.18 4.15
C LYS A 72 20.44 -6.98 4.80
N ARG A 73 21.37 -6.32 4.10
CA ARG A 73 22.04 -5.12 4.62
C ARG A 73 21.10 -3.91 4.74
N LYS A 74 20.25 -3.69 3.75
CA LYS A 74 19.38 -2.50 3.67
C LYS A 74 18.11 -2.63 4.52
N PHE A 75 17.46 -3.78 4.48
CA PHE A 75 16.19 -4.02 5.18
C PHE A 75 16.37 -4.71 6.53
N GLY A 76 17.49 -5.42 6.77
CA GLY A 76 17.80 -6.10 8.03
C GLY A 76 17.56 -5.25 9.28
N PRO A 77 18.04 -4.00 9.35
CA PRO A 77 17.81 -3.13 10.50
C PRO A 77 16.33 -2.81 10.75
N MET A 78 15.48 -2.83 9.72
CA MET A 78 14.05 -2.48 9.82
C MET A 78 13.13 -3.70 9.88
N GLN A 79 13.64 -4.94 9.73
CA GLN A 79 12.81 -6.15 9.69
C GLN A 79 11.97 -6.38 10.95
N HIS A 80 12.46 -5.93 12.12
CA HIS A 80 11.75 -6.04 13.39
C HIS A 80 10.56 -5.05 13.51
N ILE A 81 10.56 -3.97 12.71
CA ILE A 81 9.49 -2.97 12.68
C ILE A 81 8.52 -3.25 11.53
N HIS A 82 9.05 -3.57 10.34
CA HIS A 82 8.31 -3.97 9.15
C HIS A 82 9.15 -4.95 8.32
N LYS A 83 8.69 -6.18 8.15
CA LYS A 83 9.32 -7.16 7.25
C LYS A 83 9.12 -6.72 5.80
N MET A 84 10.05 -5.90 5.29
CA MET A 84 10.14 -5.49 3.90
C MET A 84 11.14 -6.36 3.15
N GLY A 85 10.85 -6.57 1.86
CA GLY A 85 11.73 -7.22 0.91
C GLY A 85 11.20 -6.98 -0.50
N LEU A 86 12.08 -6.98 -1.50
CA LEU A 86 11.72 -6.71 -2.89
C LEU A 86 10.63 -7.66 -3.37
N THR A 87 10.68 -8.93 -2.94
CA THR A 87 9.76 -9.99 -3.34
C THR A 87 8.61 -10.23 -2.35
N ILE A 88 8.52 -9.44 -1.28
CA ILE A 88 7.45 -9.55 -0.29
C ILE A 88 6.26 -8.70 -0.77
N PRO A 89 5.01 -9.17 -0.61
CA PRO A 89 3.82 -8.36 -0.85
C PRO A 89 3.81 -7.09 0.00
N GLU A 90 3.53 -5.96 -0.63
CA GLU A 90 3.52 -4.64 0.01
C GLU A 90 2.26 -3.85 -0.35
N GLU A 91 2.09 -2.68 0.28
CA GLU A 91 0.90 -1.84 0.15
C GLU A 91 0.80 -1.17 -1.24
N ASP A 92 -0.26 -1.48 -1.99
CA ASP A 92 -0.48 -0.97 -3.37
C ASP A 92 -0.45 0.56 -3.49
N ASP A 93 -0.69 1.32 -2.41
CA ASP A 93 -0.63 2.77 -2.42
C ASP A 93 0.74 3.31 -2.87
N LEU A 94 1.80 2.51 -2.75
CA LEU A 94 3.13 2.83 -3.28
C LEU A 94 3.16 2.99 -4.81
N LEU A 95 2.17 2.47 -5.56
CA LEU A 95 2.03 2.75 -7.00
C LEU A 95 1.90 4.26 -7.28
N TYR A 96 1.39 5.02 -6.31
CA TYR A 96 1.20 6.47 -6.39
C TYR A 96 2.37 7.27 -5.81
N PHE A 97 3.45 6.61 -5.38
CA PHE A 97 4.57 7.27 -4.72
C PHE A 97 5.21 8.32 -5.64
N ASN A 98 5.57 7.94 -6.86
CA ASN A 98 6.23 8.82 -7.83
C ASN A 98 5.32 9.93 -8.38
N SER A 99 4.00 9.78 -8.29
CA SER A 99 3.04 10.82 -8.70
C SER A 99 2.68 11.77 -7.57
N CYS A 100 3.37 11.69 -6.42
CA CYS A 100 3.05 12.46 -5.21
C CYS A 100 1.57 12.38 -4.85
N ALA A 101 0.97 11.19 -4.97
CA ALA A 101 -0.44 10.95 -4.64
C ALA A 101 -0.64 9.82 -3.62
N SER A 102 0.45 9.17 -3.19
CA SER A 102 0.44 8.16 -2.15
C SER A 102 0.34 8.79 -0.76
N GLY A 103 -0.50 8.23 0.09
CA GLY A 103 -0.52 8.55 1.52
C GLY A 103 0.77 8.12 2.24
N PHE A 104 1.64 7.33 1.61
CA PHE A 104 2.96 7.01 2.15
C PHE A 104 3.83 8.26 2.37
N TRP A 105 3.62 9.35 1.62
CA TRP A 105 4.32 10.62 1.81
C TRP A 105 4.16 11.20 3.22
N LEU A 106 3.06 10.90 3.88
CA LEU A 106 2.78 11.32 5.26
C LEU A 106 3.74 10.69 6.27
N THR A 107 4.32 9.53 5.95
CA THR A 107 5.38 8.91 6.77
C THR A 107 6.75 9.57 6.58
N LYS A 108 6.88 10.42 5.54
CA LYS A 108 8.11 11.11 5.17
C LYS A 108 8.09 12.59 5.57
N LEU A 109 6.90 13.17 5.59
CA LEU A 109 6.75 14.61 5.72
C LEU A 109 5.62 14.96 6.72
N PRO A 110 5.92 15.72 7.79
CA PRO A 110 4.92 16.21 8.73
C PRO A 110 4.24 17.49 8.19
N TYR A 111 3.59 17.40 7.02
CA TYR A 111 2.83 18.49 6.39
C TYR A 111 1.34 18.17 6.29
N MET A 112 0.77 17.52 7.30
CA MET A 112 -0.60 17.01 7.19
C MET A 112 -1.66 18.12 7.21
N SER A 113 -1.32 19.29 7.75
CA SER A 113 -2.15 20.50 7.70
C SER A 113 -2.22 21.12 6.30
N GLU A 114 -1.22 20.85 5.45
CA GLU A 114 -1.08 21.45 4.11
C GLU A 114 -1.38 20.43 2.99
N LEU A 115 -1.06 19.16 3.22
CA LEU A 115 -1.15 18.08 2.24
C LEU A 115 -2.11 16.99 2.69
N ASP A 116 -3.22 16.87 1.96
CA ASP A 116 -4.21 15.82 2.18
C ASP A 116 -4.08 14.68 1.16
N PHE A 117 -3.70 13.50 1.65
CA PHE A 117 -3.64 12.26 0.89
C PHE A 117 -4.72 11.23 1.28
N PHE A 118 -5.58 11.56 2.24
CA PHE A 118 -6.57 10.65 2.81
C PHE A 118 -7.96 10.84 2.21
N HIS A 119 -8.45 12.08 2.07
CA HIS A 119 -9.83 12.33 1.60
C HIS A 119 -9.96 12.27 0.08
N ILE A 120 -9.56 11.14 -0.51
CA ILE A 120 -9.63 10.92 -1.95
C ILE A 120 -11.07 10.98 -2.44
N ASP A 121 -12.01 10.35 -1.73
CA ASP A 121 -13.44 10.30 -2.10
C ASP A 121 -14.06 11.70 -2.22
N GLN A 122 -13.55 12.68 -1.48
CA GLN A 122 -14.02 14.06 -1.48
C GLN A 122 -13.43 14.90 -2.64
N ARG A 123 -12.41 14.40 -3.35
CA ARG A 123 -11.79 15.12 -4.48
C ARG A 123 -12.76 15.23 -5.67
N PRO A 124 -12.51 16.14 -6.62
CA PRO A 124 -13.30 16.20 -7.86
C PRO A 124 -13.31 14.86 -8.62
N ALA A 125 -14.46 14.48 -9.19
CA ALA A 125 -14.66 13.19 -9.84
C ALA A 125 -13.62 12.91 -10.95
N ALA A 126 -13.25 13.92 -11.73
CA ALA A 126 -12.23 13.79 -12.78
C ALA A 126 -10.87 13.35 -12.22
N SER A 127 -10.49 13.87 -11.04
CA SER A 127 -9.23 13.54 -10.36
C SER A 127 -9.26 12.09 -9.83
N ARG A 128 -10.32 11.73 -9.11
CA ARG A 128 -10.55 10.36 -8.61
C ARG A 128 -10.53 9.32 -9.73
N ARG A 129 -11.33 9.54 -10.78
CA ARG A 129 -11.43 8.61 -11.93
C ARG A 129 -10.09 8.45 -12.63
N ARG A 130 -9.30 9.52 -12.78
CA ARG A 130 -7.95 9.44 -13.36
C ARG A 130 -7.02 8.57 -12.50
N MET A 131 -7.01 8.82 -11.19
CA MET A 131 -6.19 8.07 -10.23
C MET A 131 -6.58 6.59 -10.18
N MET A 132 -7.89 6.29 -10.18
CA MET A 132 -8.40 4.92 -10.17
C MET A 132 -8.24 4.21 -11.50
N LYS A 133 -8.33 4.91 -12.64
CA LYS A 133 -8.00 4.36 -13.95
C LYS A 133 -6.55 3.88 -13.99
N PHE A 134 -5.61 4.66 -13.48
CA PHE A 134 -4.20 4.26 -13.39
C PHE A 134 -4.02 2.97 -12.58
N TYR A 135 -4.66 2.89 -11.40
CA TYR A 135 -4.56 1.72 -10.54
C TYR A 135 -5.23 0.48 -11.15
N LYS A 136 -6.43 0.63 -11.71
CA LYS A 136 -7.10 -0.44 -12.46
C LYS A 136 -6.25 -1.00 -13.59
N GLU A 137 -5.52 -0.14 -14.29
CA GLU A 137 -4.59 -0.54 -15.33
C GLU A 137 -3.35 -1.26 -14.78
N CYS A 138 -2.84 -0.86 -13.62
CA CYS A 138 -1.76 -1.58 -12.93
C CYS A 138 -2.21 -2.98 -12.49
N VAL A 139 -3.40 -3.11 -11.88
CA VAL A 139 -3.99 -4.38 -11.48
C VAL A 139 -4.20 -5.29 -12.70
N ARG A 140 -4.72 -4.75 -13.81
CA ARG A 140 -4.89 -5.50 -15.06
C ARG A 140 -3.57 -6.07 -15.59
N ARG A 141 -2.49 -5.27 -15.58
CA ARG A 141 -1.15 -5.73 -16.01
C ARG A 141 -0.57 -6.77 -15.06
N GLN A 142 -0.81 -6.62 -13.76
CA GLN A 142 -0.38 -7.58 -12.75
C GLN A 142 -1.04 -8.94 -12.95
N LEU A 143 -2.37 -8.96 -13.11
CA LEU A 143 -3.11 -10.20 -13.38
C LEU A 143 -2.71 -10.84 -14.71
N TYR A 144 -2.42 -10.04 -15.74
CA TYR A 144 -1.87 -10.57 -16.99
C TYR A 144 -0.54 -11.32 -16.78
N LEU A 145 0.32 -10.87 -15.85
CA LEU A 145 1.60 -11.51 -15.55
C LEU A 145 1.51 -12.70 -14.60
N ASN A 146 0.57 -12.67 -13.66
CA ASN A 146 0.47 -13.69 -12.60
C ASN A 146 -0.56 -14.77 -12.93
N GLY A 147 -1.46 -14.51 -13.88
CA GLY A 147 -2.54 -15.40 -14.28
C GLY A 147 -3.86 -14.64 -14.27
N SER A 148 -4.51 -14.55 -15.43
CA SER A 148 -5.79 -13.82 -15.60
C SER A 148 -6.92 -14.37 -14.75
N ASP A 149 -6.79 -15.61 -14.27
CA ASP A 149 -7.76 -16.28 -13.41
C ASP A 149 -7.62 -15.99 -11.93
N ARG A 150 -6.54 -15.32 -11.52
CA ARG A 150 -6.29 -14.98 -10.12
C ARG A 150 -7.11 -13.76 -9.68
N ILE A 151 -7.30 -13.65 -8.38
CA ILE A 151 -8.00 -12.55 -7.72
C ILE A 151 -6.96 -11.56 -7.21
N HIS A 152 -7.09 -10.28 -7.58
CA HIS A 152 -6.22 -9.26 -7.02
C HIS A 152 -6.50 -9.08 -5.52
N LEU A 153 -5.46 -9.20 -4.70
CA LEU A 153 -5.53 -8.99 -3.26
C LEU A 153 -4.71 -7.76 -2.90
N SER A 154 -5.35 -6.82 -2.21
CA SER A 154 -4.76 -5.54 -1.83
C SER A 154 -4.93 -5.34 -0.33
N LYS A 155 -3.89 -4.89 0.38
CA LYS A 155 -3.99 -4.42 1.76
C LYS A 155 -3.41 -3.03 1.84
N ASN A 156 -4.22 -2.05 2.22
CA ASN A 156 -3.79 -0.65 2.24
C ASN A 156 -4.45 0.12 3.39
N PRO A 157 -3.66 0.59 4.37
CA PRO A 157 -4.21 1.40 5.44
C PRO A 157 -4.68 2.79 5.00
N THR A 158 -4.08 3.33 3.95
CA THR A 158 -4.45 4.64 3.39
C THR A 158 -5.70 4.57 2.51
N TYR A 159 -6.23 3.36 2.24
CA TYR A 159 -7.40 3.22 1.38
C TYR A 159 -8.72 3.50 2.11
N CYS A 160 -8.70 3.71 3.42
CA CYS A 160 -9.89 4.02 4.19
C CYS A 160 -10.64 5.26 3.70
N GLY A 161 -9.96 6.26 3.10
CA GLY A 161 -10.61 7.46 2.56
C GLY A 161 -10.84 7.44 1.04
N ARG A 162 -10.74 6.27 0.40
CA ARG A 162 -10.98 6.08 -1.05
C ARG A 162 -11.92 4.93 -1.39
N VAL A 163 -12.71 4.45 -0.42
CA VAL A 163 -13.57 3.27 -0.60
C VAL A 163 -14.60 3.49 -1.70
N GLU A 164 -15.19 4.68 -1.77
CA GLU A 164 -16.20 5.02 -2.77
C GLU A 164 -15.58 5.02 -4.18
N SER A 165 -14.37 5.58 -4.30
CA SER A 165 -13.57 5.55 -5.52
C SER A 165 -13.17 4.12 -5.95
N LEU A 166 -12.93 3.22 -5.00
CA LEU A 166 -12.64 1.81 -5.28
C LEU A 166 -13.88 1.07 -5.79
N ILE A 167 -15.05 1.30 -5.19
CA ILE A 167 -16.34 0.76 -5.66
C ILE A 167 -16.62 1.26 -7.08
N GLU A 168 -16.45 2.55 -7.34
CA GLU A 168 -16.64 3.12 -8.68
C GLU A 168 -15.71 2.45 -9.72
N ALA A 169 -14.46 2.16 -9.34
CA ALA A 169 -13.47 1.55 -10.23
C ALA A 169 -13.66 0.04 -10.42
N PHE A 170 -14.11 -0.65 -9.38
CA PHE A 170 -14.33 -2.09 -9.27
C PHE A 170 -15.69 -2.34 -8.59
N PRO A 171 -16.81 -2.27 -9.32
CA PRO A 171 -18.15 -2.37 -8.75
C PRO A 171 -18.42 -3.70 -8.04
N ASP A 172 -17.70 -4.74 -8.43
CA ASP A 172 -17.75 -6.11 -7.94
C ASP A 172 -16.65 -6.41 -6.91
N ALA A 173 -15.98 -5.39 -6.37
CA ALA A 173 -14.97 -5.54 -5.33
C ALA A 173 -15.56 -6.08 -4.02
N ARG A 174 -14.76 -6.89 -3.32
CA ARG A 174 -15.05 -7.37 -1.97
C ARG A 174 -14.15 -6.65 -0.97
N PHE A 175 -14.74 -6.15 0.11
CA PHE A 175 -14.03 -5.43 1.14
C PHE A 175 -13.95 -6.25 2.43
N VAL A 176 -12.76 -6.36 3.00
CA VAL A 176 -12.52 -6.96 4.31
C VAL A 176 -12.05 -5.83 5.23
N ILE A 177 -12.93 -5.36 6.12
CA ILE A 177 -12.58 -4.33 7.09
C ILE A 177 -12.15 -5.01 8.38
N LEU A 178 -10.88 -4.83 8.72
CA LEU A 178 -10.37 -5.29 10.01
C LEU A 178 -10.61 -4.22 11.07
N TYR A 179 -10.82 -4.59 12.33
CA TYR A 179 -10.93 -3.69 13.47
C TYR A 179 -9.98 -4.07 14.60
N ARG A 180 -9.51 -3.06 15.32
CA ARG A 180 -8.75 -3.17 16.58
C ARG A 180 -9.06 -1.93 17.41
N ASN A 181 -8.92 -2.02 18.73
CA ASN A 181 -9.17 -0.93 19.65
C ASN A 181 -8.40 0.36 19.24
N PRO A 182 -9.10 1.48 18.93
CA PRO A 182 -8.46 2.74 18.54
C PRO A 182 -7.57 3.32 19.64
N HIS A 183 -7.87 3.06 20.92
CA HIS A 183 -7.03 3.48 22.04
C HIS A 183 -5.62 2.89 22.00
N GLU A 184 -5.42 1.76 21.31
CA GLU A 184 -4.10 1.15 21.11
C GLU A 184 -3.45 1.58 19.78
N THR A 185 -4.22 1.60 18.69
CA THR A 185 -3.64 1.78 17.36
C THR A 185 -3.29 3.23 17.04
N ILE A 186 -4.10 4.20 17.51
CA ILE A 186 -3.87 5.62 17.24
C ILE A 186 -2.57 6.10 17.90
N PRO A 187 -2.36 5.90 19.22
CA PRO A 187 -1.09 6.28 19.84
C PRO A 187 0.10 5.54 19.23
N SER A 188 -0.06 4.26 18.87
CA SER A 188 1.01 3.51 18.20
C SER A 188 1.37 4.09 16.84
N LEU A 189 0.38 4.58 16.07
CA LEU A 189 0.60 5.20 14.76
C LEU A 189 1.34 6.52 14.91
N LEU A 190 0.87 7.38 15.81
CA LEU A 190 1.51 8.65 16.11
C LEU A 190 2.97 8.42 16.54
N LYS A 191 3.22 7.46 17.44
CA LYS A 191 4.59 7.11 17.85
C LYS A 191 5.47 6.70 16.67
N LEU A 192 4.96 5.86 15.76
CA LEU A 192 5.70 5.44 14.56
C LEU A 192 6.07 6.64 13.68
N LEU A 193 5.10 7.52 13.40
CA LEU A 193 5.28 8.69 12.56
C LEU A 193 6.31 9.65 13.16
N ASN A 194 6.18 9.96 14.46
CA ASN A 194 7.11 10.82 15.18
C ASN A 194 8.55 10.29 15.14
N VAL A 195 8.75 8.98 15.33
CA VAL A 195 10.08 8.36 15.18
C VAL A 195 10.59 8.49 13.75
N GLY A 196 9.74 8.21 12.77
CA GLY A 196 10.08 8.33 11.35
C GLY A 196 10.51 9.73 10.94
N TRP A 197 9.73 10.75 11.34
CA TRP A 197 10.01 12.15 11.04
C TRP A 197 11.30 12.63 11.69
N LYS A 198 11.55 12.27 12.96
CA LYS A 198 12.80 12.61 13.67
C LYS A 198 14.02 11.99 12.98
N LEU A 199 13.96 10.72 12.59
CA LEU A 199 15.05 10.05 11.86
C LEU A 199 15.33 10.67 10.49
N GLN A 200 14.35 11.34 9.90
CA GLN A 200 14.48 12.05 8.62
C GLN A 200 14.96 13.51 8.79
N GLY A 201 15.27 13.94 10.02
CA GLY A 201 15.76 15.28 10.31
C GLY A 201 14.65 16.34 10.44
N ASN A 202 13.38 15.96 10.56
CA ASN A 202 12.32 16.91 10.89
C ASN A 202 12.40 17.26 12.38
N LEU A 203 12.83 18.48 12.70
CA LEU A 203 13.04 18.97 14.06
C LEU A 203 12.00 19.99 14.54
N SER A 204 11.10 20.44 13.67
CA SER A 204 10.06 21.41 14.05
C SER A 204 8.98 20.75 14.90
N GLU A 205 8.99 21.04 16.20
CA GLU A 205 8.00 20.51 17.15
C GLU A 205 6.57 20.98 16.84
N ASP A 206 6.42 22.23 16.39
CA ASP A 206 5.11 22.79 16.02
C ASP A 206 4.47 22.03 14.86
N ARG A 207 5.23 21.80 13.77
CA ARG A 207 4.74 21.03 12.60
C ARG A 207 4.39 19.59 12.97
N ILE A 208 5.21 18.98 13.81
CA ILE A 208 4.96 17.63 14.31
C ILE A 208 3.66 17.60 15.13
N ARG A 209 3.45 18.59 16.01
CA ARG A 209 2.25 18.70 16.84
C ARG A 209 0.99 18.89 15.99
N GLU A 210 1.02 19.81 15.03
CA GLU A 210 -0.08 20.03 14.09
C GLU A 210 -0.39 18.77 13.28
N SER A 211 0.64 18.12 12.73
CA SER A 211 0.47 16.87 11.99
C SER A 211 -0.10 15.74 12.86
N ASN A 212 0.30 15.65 14.13
CA ASN A 212 -0.28 14.68 15.06
C ASN A 212 -1.76 14.95 15.35
N GLN A 213 -2.18 16.22 15.45
CA GLN A 213 -3.59 16.58 15.60
C GLN A 213 -4.41 16.16 14.39
N VAL A 214 -3.94 16.50 13.18
CA VAL A 214 -4.60 16.10 11.92
C VAL A 214 -4.68 14.58 11.79
N MET A 215 -3.57 13.87 12.04
CA MET A 215 -3.53 12.40 12.00
C MET A 215 -4.47 11.75 13.01
N THR A 216 -4.70 12.38 14.16
CA THR A 216 -5.65 11.87 15.15
C THR A 216 -7.08 11.94 14.61
N GLY A 217 -7.47 13.06 14.01
CA GLY A 217 -8.77 13.20 13.32
C GLY A 217 -8.94 12.18 12.20
N LEU A 218 -7.96 12.13 11.29
CA LEU A 218 -7.91 11.16 10.19
C LEU A 218 -7.98 9.71 10.66
N SER A 219 -7.41 9.42 11.83
CA SER A 219 -7.50 8.08 12.41
C SER A 219 -8.93 7.73 12.78
N TYR A 220 -9.73 8.62 13.35
CA TYR A 220 -11.15 8.35 13.59
C TYR A 220 -11.92 8.16 12.28
N GLU A 221 -11.67 9.03 11.30
CA GLU A 221 -12.30 8.93 9.98
C GLU A 221 -11.97 7.62 9.28
N SER A 222 -10.74 7.12 9.41
CA SER A 222 -10.32 5.86 8.81
C SER A 222 -11.06 4.62 9.35
N TYR A 223 -11.66 4.73 10.54
CA TYR A 223 -12.52 3.69 11.10
C TYR A 223 -13.95 3.82 10.59
N LEU A 224 -14.48 5.05 10.49
CA LEU A 224 -15.89 5.27 10.22
C LEU A 224 -16.21 5.32 8.73
N HIS A 225 -15.38 6.01 7.94
CA HIS A 225 -15.63 6.26 6.52
C HIS A 225 -15.87 4.98 5.70
N PRO A 226 -15.07 3.90 5.86
CA PRO A 226 -15.35 2.66 5.14
C PRO A 226 -16.75 2.08 5.41
N LEU A 227 -17.23 2.13 6.65
CA LEU A 227 -18.58 1.65 6.99
C LEU A 227 -19.65 2.53 6.36
N THR A 228 -19.53 3.85 6.55
CA THR A 228 -20.49 4.82 5.99
C THR A 228 -20.56 4.76 4.47
N VAL A 229 -19.46 4.46 3.78
CA VAL A 229 -19.48 4.22 2.33
C VAL A 229 -20.20 2.91 2.02
N LEU A 230 -19.85 1.80 2.67
CA LEU A 230 -20.45 0.50 2.36
C LEU A 230 -21.96 0.45 2.67
N GLU A 231 -22.44 1.17 3.69
CA GLU A 231 -23.88 1.31 3.96
C GLU A 231 -24.64 2.01 2.81
N ARG A 232 -23.98 2.92 2.09
CA ARG A 232 -24.52 3.59 0.90
C ARG A 232 -24.42 2.72 -0.37
N HIS A 233 -23.68 1.62 -0.31
CA HIS A 233 -23.39 0.71 -1.43
C HIS A 233 -23.53 -0.77 -0.98
N PRO A 234 -24.75 -1.24 -0.67
CA PRO A 234 -25.00 -2.58 -0.15
C PRO A 234 -24.71 -3.71 -1.16
#